data_AF-A0A7S1V3K1-F1
#
_entry.id   AF-A0A7S1V3K1-F1
#
_cell.length_a   1.000
_cell.length_b   1.000
_cell.length_c   1.000
_cell.angle_alpha   90.00
_cell.angle_beta   90.00
_cell.angle_gamma   90.00
#
_symmetry.space_group_name_H-M   'P 1'
#
loop_
_entity.id
_entity.type
_entity.pdbx_description
1 polymer ?
#
loop_
_entity_poly.entity_id
_entity_poly.type
_entity_poly.pdbx_seq_one_letter_code
_entity_poly.pdbx_strand_id
1 'polypeptide(L)'
;DLDPRSIIQHYLELWYGNRQVVLSSPTKLSSVPKLGREGINRLMTALAASKSALVNTFPRNMAFLLDSMSTSTPSVRKLAVKSLSQVIAADSNVMLQKKVKGAVAARLRDASKSVREAVVNLVGSYVVHKPEVANAF
;
A
#
# COMPACT_ATOMS: atom_id res chain seq x y z
N ASP A 1 -2.32 7.57 30.06
CA ASP A 1 -2.00 7.00 28.74
C ASP A 1 -3.21 6.29 28.16
N LEU A 2 -3.80 6.87 27.12
CA LEU A 2 -4.98 6.32 26.44
C LEU A 2 -4.50 5.41 25.30
N ASP A 3 -4.89 4.13 25.35
CA ASP A 3 -4.55 3.13 24.34
C ASP A 3 -5.13 3.53 22.97
N PRO A 4 -4.29 3.69 21.92
CA PRO A 4 -4.73 4.03 20.57
C PRO A 4 -5.80 3.09 20.01
N ARG A 5 -5.81 1.81 20.42
CA ARG A 5 -6.81 0.83 19.98
C ARG A 5 -8.20 1.16 20.51
N SER A 6 -8.29 1.63 21.75
CA SER A 6 -9.55 2.04 22.37
C SER A 6 -10.14 3.28 21.69
N ILE A 7 -9.30 4.21 21.23
CA ILE A 7 -9.73 5.41 20.51
C ILE A 7 -10.33 5.00 19.16
N ILE A 8 -9.62 4.16 18.40
CA ILE A 8 -10.08 3.71 17.08
C ILE A 8 -11.38 2.91 17.19
N GLN A 9 -11.48 1.99 18.16
CA GLN A 9 -12.69 1.22 18.43
C GLN A 9 -13.89 2.14 18.73
N HIS A 10 -13.68 3.15 19.59
CA HIS A 10 -14.72 4.12 19.95
C HIS A 10 -15.22 4.93 18.75
N TYR A 11 -14.30 5.39 17.88
CA TYR A 11 -14.68 6.12 16.67
C TYR A 11 -15.38 5.24 15.64
N LEU A 12 -15.00 3.96 15.51
CA LEU A 12 -15.67 3.01 14.63
C LEU A 12 -17.08 2.71 15.15
N GLU A 13 -17.28 2.51 16.45
CA GLU A 13 -18.60 2.31 17.05
C GLU A 13 -19.50 3.55 16.90
N LEU A 14 -18.95 4.76 16.97
CA LEU A 14 -19.70 5.99 16.68
C LEU A 14 -20.09 6.13 15.20
N TRP A 15 -19.27 5.59 14.29
CA TRP A 15 -19.48 5.76 12.85
C TRP A 15 -20.37 4.67 12.25
N TYR A 16 -20.29 3.44 12.77
CA TYR A 16 -21.13 2.30 12.39
C TYR A 16 -22.36 2.13 13.30
N GLY A 17 -22.33 2.69 14.52
CA GLY A 17 -23.46 2.73 15.43
C GLY A 17 -24.51 3.72 14.97
N ASN A 18 -25.76 3.27 15.03
CA ASN A 18 -26.98 3.94 14.59
C ASN A 18 -26.93 5.48 14.75
N ARG A 19 -26.74 6.20 13.63
CA ARG A 19 -26.57 7.68 13.52
C ARG A 19 -27.58 8.51 14.33
N GLN A 20 -28.69 7.93 14.73
CA GLN A 20 -29.82 8.60 15.38
C GLN A 20 -29.62 8.84 16.89
N VAL A 21 -28.75 8.08 17.58
CA VAL A 21 -28.62 8.17 19.06
C VAL A 21 -27.61 9.23 19.51
N VAL A 22 -26.64 9.59 18.67
CA VAL A 22 -25.56 10.54 19.05
C VAL A 22 -25.94 12.00 18.77
N LEU A 23 -26.84 12.26 17.82
CA LEU A 23 -27.29 13.62 17.48
C LEU A 23 -28.31 14.21 18.47
N SER A 24 -28.84 13.41 19.39
CA SER A 24 -29.90 13.79 20.32
C SER A 24 -29.40 14.22 21.71
N SER A 25 -28.08 14.20 21.96
CA SER A 25 -27.47 14.58 23.25
C SER A 25 -26.26 15.53 23.08
N PRO A 26 -26.43 16.86 23.16
CA PRO A 26 -25.36 17.85 22.96
C PRO A 26 -24.17 17.71 23.92
N THR A 27 -24.38 17.07 25.07
CA THR A 27 -23.43 16.97 26.18
C THR A 27 -22.36 15.90 26.01
N LYS A 28 -22.52 14.91 25.11
CA LYS A 28 -21.49 13.88 24.85
C LYS A 28 -20.49 14.26 23.74
N LEU A 29 -20.73 15.37 23.04
CA LEU A 29 -19.84 15.84 21.98
C LEU A 29 -18.60 16.57 22.53
N SER A 30 -18.67 17.11 23.75
CA SER A 30 -17.56 17.81 24.40
C SER A 30 -16.46 16.89 24.93
N SER A 31 -16.80 15.61 25.20
CA SER A 31 -15.86 14.61 25.71
C SER A 31 -15.06 13.89 24.63
N VAL A 32 -15.36 14.14 23.35
CA VAL A 32 -14.63 13.56 22.23
C VAL A 32 -13.31 14.33 22.06
N PRO A 33 -12.13 13.66 22.06
CA PRO A 33 -10.86 14.32 21.82
C PRO A 33 -10.89 15.10 20.51
N LYS A 34 -10.81 16.43 20.59
CA LYS A 34 -10.81 17.28 19.40
C LYS A 34 -9.46 17.15 18.72
N LEU A 35 -9.45 16.58 17.52
CA LEU A 35 -8.24 16.53 16.70
C LEU A 35 -7.81 17.96 16.37
N GLY A 36 -6.51 18.25 16.48
CA GLY A 36 -5.98 19.58 16.12
C GLY A 36 -6.27 19.91 14.65
N ARG A 37 -6.31 21.21 14.31
CA ARG A 37 -6.58 21.69 12.93
C ARG A 37 -5.70 21.01 11.89
N GLU A 38 -4.43 20.80 12.22
CA GLU A 38 -3.48 20.10 11.35
C GLU A 38 -3.87 18.64 11.11
N GLY A 39 -4.28 17.91 12.15
CA GLY A 39 -4.75 16.53 12.00
C GLY A 39 -6.01 16.44 11.15
N ILE A 40 -6.95 17.37 11.34
CA ILE A 40 -8.18 17.45 10.54
C ILE A 40 -7.84 17.69 9.06
N ASN A 41 -6.96 18.65 8.76
CA ASN A 41 -6.55 18.95 7.39
C ASN A 41 -5.88 17.75 6.73
N ARG A 42 -4.93 17.09 7.41
CA ARG A 42 -4.25 15.90 6.87
C ARG A 42 -5.21 14.75 6.59
N LEU A 43 -6.17 14.50 7.49
CA LEU A 43 -7.21 13.48 7.25
C LEU A 43 -8.12 13.85 6.08
N MET A 44 -8.56 15.10 5.99
CA MET A 44 -9.39 15.56 4.88
C MET A 44 -8.66 15.46 3.54
N THR A 45 -7.38 15.85 3.48
CA THR A 45 -6.55 15.70 2.30
C THR A 45 -6.35 14.22 1.93
N ALA A 46 -6.07 13.35 2.89
CA ALA A 46 -5.90 11.92 2.65
C ALA A 46 -7.19 11.27 2.12
N LEU A 47 -8.34 11.62 2.69
CA LEU A 47 -9.65 11.13 2.24
C LEU A 47 -10.01 11.65 0.84
N ALA A 48 -9.75 12.92 0.56
CA ALA A 48 -9.96 13.51 -0.76
C ALA A 48 -9.06 12.84 -1.81
N ALA A 49 -7.78 12.64 -1.48
CA ALA A 49 -6.82 11.94 -2.33
C ALA A 49 -7.23 10.49 -2.58
N SER A 50 -7.71 9.77 -1.56
CA SER A 50 -8.17 8.38 -1.70
C SER A 50 -9.35 8.22 -2.67
N LYS A 51 -10.17 9.27 -2.85
CA LYS A 51 -11.30 9.27 -3.81
C LYS A 51 -10.94 9.86 -5.17
N SER A 52 -9.71 10.35 -5.33
CA SER A 52 -9.28 10.97 -6.57
C SER A 52 -9.22 9.97 -7.73
N ALA A 53 -9.46 10.45 -8.95
CA ALA A 53 -9.32 9.65 -10.16
C ALA A 53 -7.91 9.04 -10.28
N LEU A 54 -6.87 9.73 -9.80
CA LEU A 54 -5.49 9.26 -9.84
C LEU A 54 -5.30 7.96 -9.04
N VAL A 55 -5.77 7.92 -7.78
CA VAL A 55 -5.67 6.70 -6.95
C VAL A 55 -6.49 5.55 -7.58
N ASN A 56 -7.66 5.86 -8.13
CA ASN A 56 -8.50 4.85 -8.80
C ASN A 56 -7.85 4.24 -10.05
N THR A 57 -6.89 4.92 -10.69
CA THR A 57 -6.15 4.37 -11.84
C THR A 57 -5.00 3.43 -11.46
N PHE A 58 -4.59 3.42 -10.19
CA PHE A 58 -3.44 2.63 -9.74
C PHE A 58 -3.53 1.14 -10.09
N PRO A 59 -4.67 0.42 -9.89
CA PRO A 59 -4.76 -0.99 -10.26
C PRO A 59 -4.49 -1.26 -11.74
N ARG A 60 -4.93 -0.35 -12.63
CA ARG A 60 -4.67 -0.45 -14.08
C ARG A 60 -3.20 -0.22 -14.39
N ASN A 61 -2.59 0.78 -13.79
CA ASN A 61 -1.16 1.06 -13.97
C ASN A 61 -0.30 -0.09 -13.43
N MET A 62 -0.70 -0.71 -12.32
CA MET A 62 -0.03 -1.89 -11.77
C MET A 62 -0.14 -3.09 -12.72
N ALA A 63 -1.30 -3.33 -13.32
CA ALA A 63 -1.46 -4.38 -14.33
C ALA A 63 -0.53 -4.12 -15.54
N PHE A 64 -0.56 -2.91 -16.08
CA PHE A 64 0.31 -2.51 -17.20
C PHE A 64 1.81 -2.65 -16.87
N LEU A 65 2.20 -2.32 -15.64
CA LEU A 65 3.57 -2.51 -15.16
C LEU A 65 3.98 -3.99 -15.17
N LEU A 66 3.12 -4.87 -14.66
CA LEU A 66 3.37 -6.31 -14.65
C LEU A 66 3.44 -6.89 -16.07
N ASP A 67 2.60 -6.43 -16.99
CA ASP A 67 2.66 -6.82 -18.40
C ASP A 67 3.96 -6.34 -19.05
N SER A 68 4.41 -5.12 -18.71
CA SER A 68 5.67 -4.55 -19.18
C SER A 68 6.89 -5.37 -18.76
N MET A 69 6.81 -6.10 -17.64
CA MET A 69 7.86 -7.03 -17.23
C MET A 69 8.01 -8.21 -18.19
N SER A 70 7.04 -8.52 -19.04
CA SER A 70 7.08 -9.65 -20.00
C SER A 70 7.28 -9.23 -21.46
N THR A 71 7.66 -7.98 -21.68
CA THR A 71 7.97 -7.44 -23.02
C THR A 71 9.23 -8.09 -23.63
N SER A 72 9.34 -8.08 -24.96
CA SER A 72 10.51 -8.63 -25.67
C SER A 72 11.80 -7.84 -25.39
N THR A 73 11.68 -6.54 -25.14
CA THR A 73 12.82 -5.62 -24.96
C THR A 73 13.40 -5.70 -23.54
N PRO A 74 14.68 -6.14 -23.37
CA PRO A 74 15.26 -6.32 -22.04
C PRO A 74 15.39 -5.05 -21.20
N SER A 75 15.61 -3.89 -21.83
CA SER A 75 15.69 -2.60 -21.13
C SER A 75 14.36 -2.21 -20.48
N VAL A 76 13.25 -2.44 -21.18
CA VAL A 76 11.89 -2.20 -20.68
C VAL A 76 11.58 -3.15 -19.52
N ARG A 77 11.88 -4.44 -19.65
CA ARG A 77 11.72 -5.40 -18.54
C ARG A 77 12.51 -4.99 -17.30
N LYS A 78 13.78 -4.59 -17.46
CA LYS A 78 14.64 -4.10 -16.37
C LYS A 78 14.03 -2.88 -15.69
N LEU A 79 13.55 -1.92 -16.49
CA LEU A 79 12.94 -0.71 -15.97
C LEU A 79 11.65 -1.03 -15.20
N ALA A 80 10.80 -1.92 -15.74
CA ALA A 80 9.59 -2.39 -15.07
C ALA A 80 9.90 -3.05 -13.72
N VAL A 81 10.94 -3.89 -13.65
CA VAL A 81 11.42 -4.47 -12.37
C VAL A 81 11.85 -3.39 -11.39
N LYS A 82 12.61 -2.39 -11.83
CA LYS A 82 13.05 -1.28 -10.96
C LYS A 82 11.86 -0.45 -10.46
N SER A 83 10.92 -0.13 -11.33
CA SER A 83 9.69 0.60 -10.98
C SER A 83 8.86 -0.22 -9.98
N LEU A 84 8.73 -1.53 -10.18
CA LEU A 84 8.06 -2.42 -9.22
C LEU A 84 8.79 -2.40 -7.85
N SER A 85 10.12 -2.38 -7.85
CA SER A 85 10.90 -2.28 -6.61
C SER A 85 10.58 -1.01 -5.82
N GLN A 86 10.36 0.13 -6.49
CA GLN A 86 9.97 1.38 -5.83
C GLN A 86 8.57 1.29 -5.23
N VAL A 87 7.62 0.66 -5.96
CA VAL A 87 6.27 0.42 -5.44
C VAL A 87 6.30 -0.47 -4.19
N ILE A 88 7.10 -1.53 -4.19
CA ILE A 88 7.24 -2.44 -3.04
C ILE A 88 7.93 -1.76 -1.85
N ALA A 89 8.86 -0.85 -2.10
CA ALA A 89 9.48 -0.04 -1.05
C ALA A 89 8.46 0.90 -0.38
N ALA A 90 7.49 1.42 -1.13
CA ALA A 90 6.40 2.23 -0.60
C ALA A 90 5.33 1.38 0.11
N ASP A 91 4.95 0.23 -0.46
CA ASP A 91 4.03 -0.74 0.13
C ASP A 91 4.50 -2.18 -0.09
N SER A 92 5.08 -2.76 0.95
CA SER A 92 5.61 -4.13 0.93
C SER A 92 4.51 -5.20 0.91
N ASN A 93 3.25 -4.86 1.17
CA ASN A 93 2.15 -5.82 1.08
C ASN A 93 1.80 -6.18 -0.37
N VAL A 94 2.18 -5.34 -1.34
CA VAL A 94 2.00 -5.61 -2.78
C VAL A 94 2.64 -6.94 -3.18
N MET A 95 3.80 -7.27 -2.60
CA MET A 95 4.51 -8.52 -2.89
C MET A 95 3.83 -9.76 -2.29
N LEU A 96 2.78 -9.63 -1.47
CA LEU A 96 1.97 -10.76 -1.01
C LEU A 96 1.04 -11.29 -2.12
N GLN A 97 0.74 -10.48 -3.13
CA GLN A 97 -0.14 -10.86 -4.23
C GLN A 97 0.50 -11.92 -5.13
N LYS A 98 -0.22 -13.03 -5.38
CA LYS A 98 0.27 -14.17 -6.20
C LYS A 98 0.73 -13.75 -7.60
N LYS A 99 0.03 -12.80 -8.23
CA LYS A 99 0.38 -12.27 -9.56
C LYS A 99 1.75 -11.58 -9.55
N VAL A 100 2.00 -10.74 -8.54
CA VAL A 100 3.27 -10.02 -8.38
C VAL A 100 4.40 -11.00 -8.07
N LYS A 101 4.20 -11.93 -7.12
CA LYS A 101 5.20 -12.98 -6.82
C LYS A 101 5.56 -13.81 -8.06
N GLY A 102 4.55 -14.22 -8.83
CA GLY A 102 4.75 -14.99 -10.07
C GLY A 102 5.55 -14.20 -11.10
N ALA A 103 5.24 -12.92 -11.32
CA ALA A 103 5.98 -12.06 -12.24
C ALA A 103 7.44 -11.86 -11.81
N VAL A 104 7.69 -11.62 -10.52
CA VAL A 104 9.05 -11.49 -9.97
C VAL A 104 9.82 -12.80 -10.11
N ALA A 105 9.24 -13.93 -9.73
CA ALA A 105 9.87 -15.25 -9.84
C ALA A 105 10.21 -15.60 -11.30
N ALA A 106 9.33 -15.28 -12.24
CA ALA A 106 9.58 -15.49 -13.67
C ALA A 106 10.77 -14.65 -14.20
N ARG A 107 11.12 -13.54 -13.55
CA ARG A 107 12.27 -12.70 -13.93
C ARG A 107 13.57 -13.10 -13.25
N LEU A 108 13.56 -13.95 -12.22
CA LEU A 108 14.80 -14.58 -11.69
C LEU A 108 15.49 -15.45 -12.75
N ARG A 109 14.70 -16.03 -13.67
CA ARG A 109 15.18 -16.84 -14.80
C ARG A 109 15.16 -16.07 -16.13
N ASP A 110 15.18 -14.72 -16.10
CA ASP A 110 15.19 -13.91 -17.34
C ASP A 110 16.45 -14.19 -18.17
N ALA A 111 16.34 -14.13 -19.50
CA ALA A 111 17.48 -14.31 -20.41
C ALA A 111 18.57 -13.25 -20.21
N SER A 112 18.20 -12.00 -19.88
CA SER A 112 19.14 -10.90 -19.69
C SER A 112 19.73 -10.90 -18.27
N LYS A 113 21.07 -10.92 -18.18
CA LYS A 113 21.81 -10.77 -16.92
C LYS A 113 21.38 -9.50 -16.15
N SER A 114 21.25 -8.39 -16.87
CA SER A 114 20.90 -7.09 -16.28
C SER A 114 19.49 -7.04 -15.67
N VAL A 115 18.57 -7.86 -16.17
CA VAL A 115 17.22 -8.02 -15.60
C VAL A 115 17.31 -8.90 -14.35
N ARG A 116 18.03 -10.03 -14.41
CA ARG A 116 18.24 -10.91 -13.26
C ARG A 116 18.86 -10.16 -12.07
N GLU A 117 19.89 -9.34 -12.31
CA GLU A 117 20.50 -8.49 -11.27
C GLU A 117 19.48 -7.53 -10.63
N ALA A 118 18.64 -6.89 -11.43
CA ALA A 118 17.62 -5.97 -10.92
C ALA A 118 16.58 -6.68 -10.05
N VAL A 119 16.19 -7.91 -10.41
CA VAL A 119 15.22 -8.70 -9.65
C VAL A 119 15.83 -9.21 -8.35
N VAL A 120 17.08 -9.69 -8.38
CA VAL A 120 17.79 -10.11 -7.17
C VAL A 120 17.92 -8.94 -6.20
N ASN A 121 18.24 -7.74 -6.68
CA ASN A 121 18.31 -6.55 -5.85
C ASN A 121 16.94 -6.19 -5.24
N LEU A 122 15.85 -6.32 -6.00
CA LEU A 122 14.48 -6.13 -5.51
C LEU A 122 14.16 -7.13 -4.39
N VAL A 123 14.38 -8.43 -4.62
CA VAL A 123 14.08 -9.48 -3.64
C VAL A 123 14.94 -9.33 -2.39
N GLY A 124 16.25 -9.08 -2.55
CA GLY A 124 17.15 -8.85 -1.43
C GLY A 124 16.73 -7.64 -0.59
N SER A 125 16.40 -6.53 -1.24
CA SER A 125 15.89 -5.34 -0.55
C SER A 125 14.58 -5.62 0.19
N TYR A 126 13.66 -6.39 -0.41
CA TYR A 126 12.39 -6.76 0.20
C TYR A 126 12.58 -7.61 1.47
N VAL A 127 13.43 -8.63 1.41
CA VAL A 127 13.71 -9.53 2.54
C VAL A 127 14.34 -8.77 3.71
N VAL A 128 15.24 -7.82 3.45
CA VAL A 128 15.84 -6.98 4.50
C VAL A 128 14.77 -6.12 5.20
N HIS A 129 13.79 -5.58 4.48
CA HIS A 129 12.74 -4.74 5.07
C HIS A 129 11.64 -5.54 5.77
N LYS A 130 11.44 -6.81 5.42
CA LYS A 130 10.51 -7.73 6.09
C LYS A 130 11.17 -9.10 6.32
N PRO A 131 11.93 -9.28 7.42
CA PRO A 131 12.61 -10.55 7.68
C PRO A 131 11.63 -11.73 7.90
N GLU A 132 10.38 -11.46 8.28
CA GLU A 132 9.34 -12.47 8.47
C GLU A 132 8.98 -13.24 7.18
N VAL A 133 9.18 -12.63 6.01
CA VAL A 133 8.94 -13.27 4.70
C VAL A 133 10.19 -13.92 4.10
N ALA A 134 11.34 -13.85 4.79
CA ALA A 134 12.57 -14.50 4.36
C ALA A 134 12.42 -16.02 4.22
N ASN A 135 11.60 -16.64 5.07
CA ASN A 135 11.36 -18.09 5.06
C ASN A 135 10.33 -18.55 4.00
N ALA A 136 9.78 -17.62 3.19
CA ALA A 136 8.69 -17.90 2.26
C ALA A 136 9.13 -18.00 0.79
N PHE A 137 10.44 -18.00 0.52
CA PHE A 137 11.02 -18.08 -0.83
C PHE A 137 11.96 -19.27 -0.97
#